data_AF-A0A1C4YY02-F1
#
_entry.id   AF-A0A1C4YY02-F1
#
_cell.length_a   1.000
_cell.length_b   1.000
_cell.length_c   1.000
_cell.angle_alpha   90.00
_cell.angle_beta   90.00
_cell.angle_gamma   90.00
#
_symmetry.space_group_name_H-M   'P 1'
#
loop_
_entity.id
_entity.type
_entity.pdbx_description
1 polymer ?
#
loop_
_entity_poly.entity_id
_entity_poly.type
_entity_poly.pdbx_seq_one_letter_code
_entity_poly.pdbx_strand_id
1 'polypeptide(L)'
;MVNEGPKEPPALATWAEVDPTRYPFDPIEVPALVRTMVPAPPPVPVWREGWWIGESEAWAWVDAVSMALSDRYGPWAYRWYWGPGEGERLGWVTERIPAPAEAPAFVAGSLLVWRRWLDSLAERFDRLLPLLDPAQAGPGDIVAAWEAAIAHLMRTVVAPVVDDDGWQGWCRLVLRWFLTAADVPAEHAEALVNSAVDKRFDHWVPLTAADIGDIAERLTRDVLSLTGTVVAAPDGNWPDTWPQGWPSWRATNT
;
A
#
# COMPACT_ATOMS: atom_id res chain seq x y z
N MET A 1 -29.53 -24.28 -7.45
CA MET A 1 -28.64 -23.19 -7.90
C MET A 1 -28.70 -22.13 -6.83
N VAL A 2 -27.67 -22.05 -5.99
CA VAL A 2 -27.61 -21.00 -4.96
C VAL A 2 -27.25 -19.73 -5.71
N ASN A 3 -28.18 -18.76 -5.69
CA ASN A 3 -27.96 -17.44 -6.27
C ASN A 3 -27.07 -16.70 -5.25
N GLU A 4 -25.76 -16.81 -5.40
CA GLU A 4 -24.84 -15.96 -4.65
C GLU A 4 -25.16 -14.52 -5.07
N GLY A 5 -25.59 -13.70 -4.12
CA GLY A 5 -25.82 -12.28 -4.36
C GLY A 5 -24.54 -11.61 -4.88
N PRO A 6 -24.62 -10.33 -5.31
CA PRO A 6 -23.44 -9.61 -5.76
C PRO A 6 -22.34 -9.73 -4.71
N LYS A 7 -21.22 -10.37 -5.09
CA LYS A 7 -20.09 -10.60 -4.22
C LYS A 7 -19.48 -9.24 -3.88
N GLU A 8 -19.49 -8.88 -2.59
CA GLU A 8 -18.92 -7.61 -2.14
C GLU A 8 -17.43 -7.54 -2.51
N PRO A 9 -16.95 -6.37 -2.93
CA PRO A 9 -15.53 -6.19 -3.25
C PRO A 9 -14.68 -6.42 -1.99
N PRO A 10 -13.51 -7.08 -2.12
CA PRO A 10 -12.64 -7.29 -0.97
C PRO A 10 -12.15 -5.94 -0.43
N ALA A 11 -12.17 -5.80 0.90
CA ALA A 11 -11.78 -4.56 1.58
C ALA A 11 -10.28 -4.26 1.47
N LEU A 12 -9.45 -5.31 1.38
CA LEU A 12 -7.97 -5.22 1.39
C LEU A 12 -7.47 -4.42 2.59
N ALA A 13 -8.11 -4.62 3.73
CA ALA A 13 -7.87 -3.89 4.96
C ALA A 13 -6.60 -4.39 5.68
N THR A 14 -6.25 -5.67 5.49
CA THR A 14 -5.17 -6.35 6.20
C THR A 14 -4.11 -6.89 5.26
N TRP A 15 -2.87 -7.02 5.76
CA TRP A 15 -1.80 -7.66 5.00
C TRP A 15 -2.15 -9.10 4.61
N ALA A 16 -2.82 -9.83 5.50
CA ALA A 16 -3.27 -11.20 5.27
C ALA A 16 -4.12 -11.39 3.99
N GLU A 17 -4.85 -10.37 3.56
CA GLU A 17 -5.68 -10.40 2.35
C GLU A 17 -4.86 -10.18 1.07
N VAL A 18 -3.76 -9.45 1.15
CA VAL A 18 -2.94 -9.02 0.00
C VAL A 18 -1.58 -9.69 -0.08
N ASP A 19 -1.16 -10.40 0.97
CA ASP A 19 0.13 -11.07 1.09
C ASP A 19 0.33 -12.06 -0.07
N PRO A 20 1.26 -11.77 -1.00
CA PRO A 20 1.43 -12.57 -2.20
C PRO A 20 1.91 -13.99 -1.91
N THR A 21 2.53 -14.23 -0.75
CA THR A 21 3.02 -15.56 -0.36
C THR A 21 1.87 -16.55 -0.11
N ARG A 22 0.67 -16.04 0.16
CA ARG A 22 -0.55 -16.84 0.38
C ARG A 22 -1.26 -17.26 -0.90
N TYR A 23 -0.88 -16.68 -2.03
CA TYR A 23 -1.57 -16.87 -3.31
C TYR A 23 -0.57 -17.32 -4.39
N PRO A 24 -0.55 -18.64 -4.70
CA PRO A 24 0.25 -19.16 -5.80
C PRO A 24 -0.05 -18.42 -7.10
N PHE A 25 1.00 -18.03 -7.81
CA PHE A 25 0.88 -17.21 -9.01
C PHE A 25 2.03 -17.53 -9.97
N ASP A 26 1.67 -17.92 -11.20
CA ASP A 26 2.63 -18.11 -12.27
C ASP A 26 2.52 -16.95 -13.27
N PRO A 27 3.51 -16.05 -13.34
CA PRO A 27 3.48 -14.91 -14.25
C PRO A 27 3.46 -15.32 -15.74
N ILE A 28 3.88 -16.54 -16.08
CA ILE A 28 3.93 -17.04 -17.46
C ILE A 28 2.51 -17.35 -17.98
N GLU A 29 1.64 -17.88 -17.13
CA GLU A 29 0.28 -18.27 -17.51
C GLU A 29 -0.69 -17.08 -17.59
N VAL A 30 -0.38 -15.98 -16.90
CA VAL A 30 -1.26 -14.81 -16.75
C VAL A 30 -1.77 -14.27 -18.09
N PRO A 31 -0.95 -14.01 -19.13
CA PRO A 31 -1.45 -13.45 -20.38
C PRO A 31 -2.42 -14.37 -21.11
N ALA A 32 -2.30 -15.69 -20.97
CA ALA A 32 -3.23 -16.65 -21.56
C ALA A 32 -4.56 -16.67 -20.80
N LEU A 33 -4.51 -16.71 -19.47
CA LEU A 33 -5.70 -16.74 -18.62
C LEU A 33 -6.50 -15.44 -18.70
N VAL A 34 -5.84 -14.29 -18.59
CA VAL A 34 -6.47 -12.96 -18.68
C VAL A 34 -7.21 -12.77 -20.00
N ARG A 35 -6.65 -13.27 -21.12
CA ARG A 35 -7.31 -13.25 -22.44
C ARG A 35 -8.66 -13.95 -22.48
N THR A 36 -8.90 -14.93 -21.61
CA THR A 36 -10.18 -15.66 -21.55
C THR A 36 -11.20 -15.01 -20.62
N MET A 37 -10.76 -14.07 -19.76
CA MET A 37 -11.56 -13.54 -18.66
C MET A 37 -11.90 -12.06 -18.82
N VAL A 38 -11.09 -11.30 -19.55
CA VAL A 38 -11.28 -9.85 -19.70
C VAL A 38 -12.38 -9.57 -20.74
N PRO A 39 -13.50 -8.95 -20.34
CA PRO A 39 -14.52 -8.52 -21.29
C PRO A 39 -13.98 -7.37 -22.16
N ALA A 40 -14.61 -7.14 -23.31
CA ALA A 40 -14.30 -5.97 -24.13
C ALA A 40 -14.58 -4.68 -23.31
N PRO A 41 -13.65 -3.71 -23.27
CA PRO A 41 -13.86 -2.44 -22.62
C PRO A 41 -14.90 -1.60 -23.35
N PRO A 42 -15.59 -0.68 -22.64
CA PRO A 42 -16.42 0.33 -23.27
C PRO A 42 -15.55 1.32 -24.06
N PRO A 43 -16.16 2.18 -24.89
CA PRO A 43 -15.45 3.30 -25.50
C PRO A 43 -14.75 4.18 -24.45
N VAL A 44 -13.60 4.73 -24.82
CA VAL A 44 -12.83 5.65 -23.97
C VAL A 44 -13.72 6.84 -23.56
N PRO A 45 -13.78 7.20 -22.27
CA PRO A 45 -14.55 8.34 -21.82
C PRO A 45 -14.15 9.65 -22.52
N VAL A 46 -15.11 10.54 -22.76
CA VAL A 46 -14.86 11.83 -23.43
C VAL A 46 -15.33 13.00 -22.57
N TRP A 47 -14.49 14.04 -22.46
CA TRP A 47 -14.84 15.26 -21.75
C TRP A 47 -15.75 16.14 -22.62
N ARG A 48 -16.98 16.38 -22.17
CA ARG A 48 -17.94 17.26 -22.86
C ARG A 48 -18.80 18.00 -21.85
N GLU A 49 -19.10 19.26 -22.14
CA GLU A 49 -20.04 20.09 -21.38
C GLU A 49 -19.73 20.23 -19.86
N GLY A 50 -18.48 19.94 -19.45
CA GLY A 50 -18.04 20.05 -18.07
C GLY A 50 -18.11 18.74 -17.27
N TRP A 51 -18.34 17.59 -17.91
CA TRP A 51 -18.26 16.28 -17.28
C TRP A 51 -17.71 15.20 -18.23
N TRP A 52 -17.32 14.04 -17.68
CA TRP A 52 -16.90 12.87 -18.45
C TRP A 52 -18.12 12.02 -18.85
N ILE A 53 -18.29 11.80 -20.15
CA ILE A 53 -19.28 10.85 -20.69
C ILE A 53 -18.59 9.50 -20.85
N GLY A 54 -19.16 8.43 -20.30
CA GLY A 54 -18.61 7.07 -20.37
C GLY A 54 -17.76 6.66 -19.16
N GLU A 55 -17.50 7.57 -18.22
CA GLU A 55 -16.68 7.29 -17.03
C GLU A 55 -17.30 6.19 -16.15
N SER A 56 -18.62 6.19 -15.98
CA SER A 56 -19.32 5.18 -15.17
C SER A 56 -19.22 3.78 -15.77
N GLU A 57 -19.40 3.66 -17.09
CA GLU A 57 -19.25 2.40 -17.82
C GLU A 57 -17.82 1.87 -17.76
N ALA A 58 -16.86 2.78 -17.86
CA ALA A 58 -15.44 2.44 -17.77
C ALA A 58 -15.05 1.96 -16.37
N TRP A 59 -15.57 2.58 -15.30
CA TRP A 59 -15.43 2.06 -13.93
C TRP A 59 -16.11 0.69 -13.75
N ALA A 60 -17.31 0.50 -14.31
CA ALA A 60 -17.99 -0.79 -14.26
C ALA A 60 -17.19 -1.91 -14.94
N TRP A 61 -16.47 -1.60 -16.03
CA TRP A 61 -15.56 -2.54 -16.66
C TRP A 61 -14.36 -2.88 -15.76
N VAL A 62 -13.74 -1.87 -15.12
CA VAL A 62 -12.64 -2.08 -14.17
C VAL A 62 -13.10 -2.98 -13.02
N ASP A 63 -14.27 -2.73 -12.44
CA ASP A 63 -14.82 -3.55 -11.36
C ASP A 63 -15.09 -4.98 -11.83
N ALA A 64 -15.66 -5.18 -13.02
CA ALA A 64 -15.90 -6.51 -13.57
C ALA A 64 -14.60 -7.31 -13.75
N VAL A 65 -13.55 -6.68 -14.29
CA VAL A 65 -12.21 -7.28 -14.40
C VAL A 65 -11.64 -7.58 -13.02
N SER A 66 -11.77 -6.65 -12.08
CA SER A 66 -11.27 -6.77 -10.71
C SER A 66 -11.88 -7.95 -9.98
N MET A 67 -13.19 -8.17 -10.13
CA MET A 67 -13.89 -9.32 -9.58
C MET A 67 -13.41 -10.62 -10.21
N ALA A 68 -13.31 -10.69 -11.55
CA ALA A 68 -12.84 -11.88 -12.24
C ALA A 68 -11.41 -12.27 -11.83
N LEU A 69 -10.51 -11.30 -11.70
CA LEU A 69 -9.14 -11.53 -11.24
C LEU A 69 -9.10 -11.95 -9.77
N SER A 70 -9.88 -11.30 -8.91
CA SER A 70 -10.00 -11.66 -7.49
C SER A 70 -10.50 -13.09 -7.29
N ASP A 71 -11.49 -13.52 -8.08
CA ASP A 71 -12.01 -14.88 -8.05
C ASP A 71 -10.95 -15.93 -8.45
N ARG A 72 -10.05 -15.58 -9.39
CA ARG A 72 -9.06 -16.52 -9.93
C ARG A 72 -7.76 -16.56 -9.14
N TYR A 73 -7.28 -15.41 -8.66
CA TYR A 73 -5.96 -15.26 -8.06
C TYR A 73 -6.02 -14.92 -6.57
N GLY A 74 -7.20 -14.60 -6.04
CA GLY A 74 -7.42 -14.18 -4.66
C GLY A 74 -7.57 -12.67 -4.49
N PRO A 75 -7.98 -12.20 -3.30
CA PRO A 75 -8.32 -10.81 -3.01
C PRO A 75 -7.26 -9.78 -3.44
N TRP A 76 -5.98 -10.12 -3.32
CA TRP A 76 -4.88 -9.24 -3.74
C TRP A 76 -5.01 -8.73 -5.18
N ALA A 77 -5.58 -9.53 -6.08
CA ALA A 77 -5.68 -9.18 -7.50
C ALA A 77 -6.80 -8.17 -7.82
N TYR A 78 -7.68 -7.86 -6.84
CA TYR A 78 -8.79 -6.94 -7.05
C TYR A 78 -8.34 -5.53 -7.44
N ARG A 79 -7.18 -5.07 -6.94
CA ARG A 79 -6.63 -3.74 -7.26
C ARG A 79 -5.49 -3.82 -8.29
N TRP A 80 -5.65 -4.66 -9.31
CA TRP A 80 -4.68 -4.85 -10.40
C TRP A 80 -4.25 -3.56 -11.10
N TYR A 81 -5.06 -2.51 -11.02
CA TYR A 81 -4.80 -1.19 -11.61
C TYR A 81 -4.06 -0.21 -10.66
N TRP A 82 -3.74 -0.63 -9.44
CA TRP A 82 -2.97 0.15 -8.46
C TRP A 82 -1.45 -0.08 -8.59
N GLY A 83 -0.91 -0.24 -9.80
CA GLY A 83 0.55 -0.31 -9.96
C GLY A 83 1.23 0.97 -9.44
N PRO A 84 2.43 0.91 -8.82
CA PRO A 84 3.17 2.13 -8.48
C PRO A 84 3.41 3.00 -9.72
N GLY A 85 3.08 4.29 -9.64
CA GLY A 85 3.13 5.21 -10.78
C GLY A 85 1.84 5.25 -11.62
N GLU A 86 0.84 4.43 -11.29
CA GLU A 86 -0.53 4.57 -11.80
C GLU A 86 -1.28 5.53 -10.87
N GLY A 87 -1.50 6.77 -11.33
CA GLY A 87 -2.07 7.83 -10.50
C GLY A 87 -3.49 7.50 -10.01
N GLU A 88 -3.76 7.74 -8.73
CA GLU A 88 -5.07 7.46 -8.16
C GLU A 88 -6.12 8.54 -8.53
N ARG A 89 -7.32 8.04 -8.81
CA ARG A 89 -8.65 8.66 -8.74
C ARG A 89 -9.17 9.52 -9.88
N LEU A 90 -8.40 10.40 -10.52
CA LEU A 90 -8.94 11.28 -11.57
C LEU A 90 -8.02 11.26 -12.79
N GLY A 91 -8.43 10.57 -13.85
CA GLY A 91 -7.62 10.42 -15.06
C GLY A 91 -7.40 8.98 -15.48
N TRP A 92 -7.20 8.04 -14.54
CA TRP A 92 -6.80 6.67 -14.91
C TRP A 92 -7.80 5.98 -15.84
N VAL A 93 -9.08 5.92 -15.45
CA VAL A 93 -10.13 5.32 -16.28
C VAL A 93 -10.45 6.18 -17.52
N THR A 94 -10.28 7.50 -17.46
CA THR A 94 -10.60 8.40 -18.57
C THR A 94 -9.48 8.47 -19.62
N GLU A 95 -8.24 8.10 -19.26
CA GLU A 95 -7.05 8.19 -20.11
C GLU A 95 -6.46 6.83 -20.49
N ARG A 96 -6.68 5.80 -19.67
CA ARG A 96 -6.00 4.49 -19.80
C ARG A 96 -6.91 3.33 -20.19
N ILE A 97 -8.19 3.57 -20.49
CA ILE A 97 -9.04 2.49 -21.01
C ILE A 97 -8.47 2.02 -22.35
N PRO A 98 -8.05 0.74 -22.46
CA PRO A 98 -7.39 0.24 -23.65
C PRO A 98 -8.38 0.04 -24.79
N ALA A 99 -7.88 -0.02 -26.02
CA ALA A 99 -8.70 -0.50 -27.13
C ALA A 99 -9.08 -1.98 -26.91
N PRO A 100 -10.21 -2.47 -27.44
CA PRO A 100 -10.67 -3.84 -27.17
C PRO A 100 -9.65 -4.95 -27.50
N ALA A 101 -8.84 -4.79 -28.55
CA ALA A 101 -7.82 -5.75 -28.92
C ALA A 101 -6.62 -5.78 -27.96
N GLU A 102 -6.38 -4.69 -27.23
CA GLU A 102 -5.24 -4.48 -26.33
C GLU A 102 -5.59 -4.80 -24.88
N ALA A 103 -6.88 -4.80 -24.53
CA ALA A 103 -7.37 -4.91 -23.17
C ALA A 103 -6.80 -6.09 -22.38
N PRO A 104 -6.71 -7.33 -22.94
CA PRO A 104 -6.13 -8.43 -22.18
C PRO A 104 -4.64 -8.24 -21.86
N ALA A 105 -3.87 -7.69 -22.79
CA ALA A 105 -2.45 -7.46 -22.60
C ALA A 105 -2.20 -6.33 -21.59
N PHE A 106 -3.02 -5.27 -21.64
CA PHE A 106 -3.02 -4.19 -20.66
C PHE A 106 -3.29 -4.71 -19.25
N VAL A 107 -4.41 -5.41 -19.05
CA VAL A 107 -4.80 -5.98 -17.74
C VAL A 107 -3.73 -6.92 -17.20
N ALA A 108 -3.18 -7.81 -18.04
CA ALA A 108 -2.11 -8.72 -17.64
C ALA A 108 -0.85 -7.95 -17.20
N GLY A 109 -0.46 -6.92 -17.95
CA GLY A 109 0.68 -6.07 -17.63
C GLY A 109 0.52 -5.37 -16.29
N SER A 110 -0.62 -4.70 -16.07
CA SER A 110 -0.95 -4.01 -14.82
C SER A 110 -1.00 -4.96 -13.62
N LEU A 111 -1.64 -6.13 -13.76
CA LEU A 111 -1.66 -7.16 -12.71
C LEU A 111 -0.25 -7.64 -12.33
N LEU A 112 0.64 -7.81 -13.32
CA LEU A 112 2.03 -8.21 -13.08
C LEU A 112 2.85 -7.11 -12.39
N VAL A 113 2.62 -5.84 -12.75
CA VAL A 113 3.22 -4.69 -12.05
C VAL A 113 2.77 -4.67 -10.60
N TRP A 114 1.47 -4.79 -10.37
CA TRP A 114 0.87 -4.85 -9.05
C TRP A 114 1.44 -5.99 -8.21
N ARG A 115 1.50 -7.21 -8.77
CA ARG A 115 2.07 -8.38 -8.10
C ARG A 115 3.51 -8.15 -7.66
N ARG A 116 4.36 -7.66 -8.55
CA ARG A 116 5.78 -7.38 -8.22
C ARG A 116 5.93 -6.36 -7.10
N TRP A 117 5.04 -5.37 -7.03
CA TRP A 117 5.06 -4.41 -5.95
C TRP A 117 4.67 -5.03 -4.61
N LEU A 118 3.64 -5.88 -4.58
CA LEU A 118 3.28 -6.65 -3.39
C LEU A 118 4.42 -7.59 -2.95
N ASP A 119 5.06 -8.29 -3.88
CA ASP A 119 6.22 -9.16 -3.59
C ASP A 119 7.36 -8.33 -2.95
N SER A 120 7.60 -7.13 -3.48
CA SER A 120 8.59 -6.17 -2.95
C SER A 120 8.25 -5.71 -1.52
N LEU A 121 6.96 -5.51 -1.21
CA LEU A 121 6.54 -5.21 0.17
C LEU A 121 6.71 -6.42 1.10
N ALA A 122 6.35 -7.63 0.64
CA ALA A 122 6.51 -8.86 1.40
C ALA A 122 7.97 -9.06 1.83
N GLU A 123 8.92 -8.91 0.90
CA GLU A 123 10.35 -8.99 1.22
C GLU A 123 10.80 -7.98 2.28
N ARG A 124 10.19 -6.80 2.32
CA ARG A 124 10.51 -5.79 3.35
C ARG A 124 9.89 -6.17 4.68
N PHE A 125 8.64 -6.65 4.69
CA PHE A 125 7.98 -7.07 5.91
C PHE A 125 8.73 -8.24 6.55
N ASP A 126 9.18 -9.22 5.76
CA ASP A 126 10.01 -10.34 6.23
C ASP A 126 11.31 -9.89 6.90
N ARG A 127 11.89 -8.77 6.46
CA ARG A 127 13.10 -8.18 7.06
C ARG A 127 12.82 -7.33 8.29
N LEU A 128 11.67 -6.66 8.33
CA LEU A 128 11.34 -5.68 9.37
C LEU A 128 10.63 -6.32 10.57
N LEU A 129 9.66 -7.20 10.35
CA LEU A 129 8.84 -7.79 11.43
C LEU A 129 9.67 -8.52 12.50
N PRO A 130 10.71 -9.31 12.17
CA PRO A 130 11.53 -9.95 13.20
C PRO A 130 12.27 -8.97 14.13
N LEU A 131 12.53 -7.74 13.66
CA LEU A 131 13.18 -6.70 14.47
C LEU A 131 12.23 -6.07 15.49
N LEU A 132 10.92 -6.32 15.35
CA LEU A 132 9.88 -5.79 16.20
C LEU A 132 9.51 -6.76 17.34
N ASP A 133 10.21 -7.88 17.47
CA ASP A 133 9.96 -8.85 18.55
C ASP A 133 10.52 -8.32 19.88
N PRO A 134 9.66 -7.97 20.86
CA PRO A 134 10.11 -7.49 22.17
C PRO A 134 10.88 -8.54 22.97
N ALA A 135 10.78 -9.83 22.60
CA ALA A 135 11.57 -10.89 23.22
C ALA A 135 13.04 -10.90 22.75
N GLN A 136 13.34 -10.26 21.61
CA GLN A 136 14.69 -10.20 21.03
C GLN A 136 15.37 -8.85 21.24
N ALA A 137 14.61 -7.78 21.50
CA ALA A 137 15.10 -6.41 21.58
C ALA A 137 14.89 -5.78 22.98
N GLY A 138 15.86 -4.97 23.44
CA GLY A 138 15.66 -4.13 24.63
C GLY A 138 14.60 -3.02 24.39
N PRO A 139 14.04 -2.40 25.44
CA PRO A 139 12.99 -1.38 25.29
C PRO A 139 13.37 -0.15 24.45
N GLY A 140 14.63 0.28 24.46
CA GLY A 140 15.12 1.35 23.58
C GLY A 140 15.30 0.88 22.12
N ASP A 141 15.72 -0.38 21.95
CA ASP A 141 15.96 -0.98 20.64
C ASP A 141 14.64 -1.22 19.89
N ILE A 142 13.56 -1.57 20.60
CA ILE A 142 12.24 -1.80 19.99
C ILE A 142 11.60 -0.50 19.48
N VAL A 143 11.72 0.61 20.22
CA VAL A 143 11.24 1.93 19.77
C VAL A 143 11.98 2.33 18.49
N ALA A 144 13.32 2.23 18.50
CA ALA A 144 14.15 2.55 17.34
C ALA A 144 13.82 1.68 16.12
N ALA A 145 13.55 0.39 16.34
CA ALA A 145 13.18 -0.54 15.28
C ALA A 145 11.84 -0.18 14.63
N TRP A 146 10.83 0.16 15.44
CA TRP A 146 9.53 0.62 14.94
C TRP A 146 9.64 1.91 14.12
N GLU A 147 10.30 2.93 14.67
CA GLU A 147 10.47 4.22 13.99
C GLU A 147 11.19 4.03 12.65
N ALA A 148 12.26 3.23 12.64
CA ALA A 148 13.02 2.98 11.44
C ALA A 148 12.25 2.16 10.39
N ALA A 149 11.46 1.17 10.82
CA ALA A 149 10.61 0.38 9.93
C ALA A 149 9.56 1.27 9.25
N ILE A 150 8.85 2.09 10.01
CA ILE A 150 7.84 3.03 9.50
C ILE A 150 8.48 4.02 8.52
N ALA A 151 9.59 4.65 8.91
CA ALA A 151 10.30 5.60 8.04
C ALA A 151 10.86 4.96 6.77
N HIS A 152 11.30 3.70 6.83
CA HIS A 152 11.75 2.94 5.65
C HIS A 152 10.61 2.66 4.68
N LEU A 153 9.45 2.21 5.19
CA LEU A 153 8.27 1.93 4.38
C LEU A 153 7.73 3.20 3.73
N MET A 154 7.59 4.29 4.47
CA MET A 154 7.15 5.58 3.91
C MET A 154 8.06 6.04 2.77
N ARG A 155 9.39 6.00 2.94
CA ARG A 155 10.32 6.38 1.86
C ARG A 155 10.20 5.49 0.63
N THR A 156 10.02 4.19 0.83
CA THR A 156 9.83 3.22 -0.26
C THR A 156 8.57 3.54 -1.05
N VAL A 157 7.49 3.90 -0.36
CA VAL A 157 6.19 4.15 -0.96
C VAL A 157 6.12 5.53 -1.62
N VAL A 158 6.76 6.53 -1.03
CA VAL A 158 6.73 7.92 -1.53
C VAL A 158 7.62 8.09 -2.76
N ALA A 159 8.79 7.44 -2.82
CA ALA A 159 9.75 7.62 -3.91
C ALA A 159 9.17 7.45 -5.34
N PRO A 160 8.30 6.46 -5.64
CA PRO A 160 7.68 6.34 -6.95
C PRO A 160 6.45 7.23 -7.19
N VAL A 161 5.96 7.96 -6.19
CA VAL A 161 4.67 8.69 -6.20
C VAL A 161 4.84 10.19 -5.90
N VAL A 162 6.08 10.70 -5.84
CA VAL A 162 6.37 12.10 -5.43
C VAL A 162 5.69 13.15 -6.32
N ASP A 163 5.50 12.82 -7.60
CA ASP A 163 4.87 13.71 -8.60
C ASP A 163 3.36 13.49 -8.74
N ASP A 164 2.77 12.62 -7.92
CA ASP A 164 1.35 12.28 -7.93
C ASP A 164 0.69 12.66 -6.60
N ASP A 165 -0.54 13.18 -6.66
CA ASP A 165 -1.30 13.74 -5.53
C ASP A 165 -1.79 12.67 -4.53
N GLY A 166 -1.26 11.44 -4.61
CA GLY A 166 -1.76 10.24 -3.94
C GLY A 166 -0.86 9.66 -2.84
N TRP A 167 0.30 10.25 -2.52
CA TRP A 167 1.27 9.62 -1.60
C TRP A 167 0.67 9.33 -0.21
N GLN A 168 -0.26 10.15 0.28
CA GLN A 168 -0.92 9.98 1.58
C GLN A 168 -1.74 8.70 1.61
N GLY A 169 -2.52 8.43 0.56
CA GLY A 169 -3.35 7.23 0.45
C GLY A 169 -2.49 5.98 0.45
N TRP A 170 -1.41 6.00 -0.33
CA TRP A 170 -0.44 4.92 -0.41
C TRP A 170 0.29 4.67 0.91
N CYS A 171 0.77 5.71 1.59
CA CYS A 171 1.39 5.59 2.92
C CYS A 171 0.39 5.01 3.93
N ARG A 172 -0.84 5.53 3.97
CA ARG A 172 -1.86 5.03 4.89
C ARG A 172 -2.15 3.54 4.66
N LEU A 173 -2.27 3.13 3.39
CA LEU A 173 -2.51 1.73 3.02
C LEU A 173 -1.38 0.80 3.47
N VAL A 174 -0.13 1.12 3.12
CA VAL A 174 1.03 0.26 3.43
C VAL A 174 1.31 0.21 4.92
N LEU A 175 1.20 1.35 5.62
CA LEU A 175 1.37 1.36 7.07
C LEU A 175 0.29 0.54 7.76
N ARG A 176 -0.98 0.64 7.33
CA ARG A 176 -2.05 -0.20 7.87
C ARG A 176 -1.73 -1.69 7.68
N TRP A 177 -1.30 -2.09 6.50
CA TRP A 177 -0.90 -3.48 6.26
C TRP A 177 0.27 -3.90 7.15
N PHE A 178 1.31 -3.07 7.26
CA PHE A 178 2.45 -3.36 8.13
C PHE A 178 2.04 -3.59 9.58
N LEU A 179 1.17 -2.73 10.13
CA LEU A 179 0.64 -2.89 11.47
C LEU A 179 -0.13 -4.21 11.63
N THR A 180 -0.99 -4.56 10.67
CA THR A 180 -1.71 -5.85 10.73
C THR A 180 -0.80 -7.07 10.55
N ALA A 181 0.34 -6.92 9.86
CA ALA A 181 1.35 -7.96 9.76
C ALA A 181 2.17 -8.11 11.06
N ALA A 182 2.24 -7.05 11.86
CA ALA A 182 2.80 -7.02 13.21
C ALA A 182 1.75 -7.30 14.30
N ASP A 183 0.66 -7.98 13.96
CA ASP A 183 -0.43 -8.38 14.86
C ASP A 183 -1.20 -7.24 15.55
N VAL A 184 -1.11 -6.00 15.05
CA VAL A 184 -2.01 -4.92 15.48
C VAL A 184 -3.39 -5.13 14.84
N PRO A 185 -4.49 -5.16 15.62
CA PRO A 185 -5.83 -5.35 15.08
C PRO A 185 -6.19 -4.30 14.01
N ALA A 186 -6.90 -4.71 12.96
CA ALA A 186 -7.16 -3.88 11.78
C ALA A 186 -7.87 -2.56 12.10
N GLU A 187 -8.85 -2.61 13.01
CA GLU A 187 -9.60 -1.44 13.46
C GLU A 187 -8.71 -0.43 14.21
N HIS A 188 -7.70 -0.91 14.93
CA HIS A 188 -6.73 -0.06 15.60
C HIS A 188 -5.68 0.46 14.62
N ALA A 189 -5.19 -0.39 13.71
CA ALA A 189 -4.22 -0.01 12.69
C ALA A 189 -4.71 1.17 11.83
N GLU A 190 -5.97 1.15 11.41
CA GLU A 190 -6.56 2.25 10.65
C GLU A 190 -6.62 3.55 11.46
N ALA A 191 -7.10 3.50 12.70
CA ALA A 191 -7.21 4.67 13.56
C ALA A 191 -5.83 5.29 13.87
N LEU A 192 -4.83 4.45 14.18
CA LEU A 192 -3.46 4.87 14.46
C LEU A 192 -2.83 5.58 13.26
N VAL A 193 -2.95 4.98 12.07
CA VAL A 193 -2.37 5.54 10.84
C VAL A 193 -3.06 6.83 10.41
N ASN A 194 -4.39 6.92 10.52
CA ASN A 194 -5.13 8.14 10.23
C ASN A 194 -4.80 9.28 11.22
N SER A 195 -4.51 8.94 12.47
CA SER A 195 -4.06 9.91 13.49
C SER A 195 -2.64 10.41 13.21
N ALA A 196 -1.72 9.51 12.85
CA ALA A 196 -0.33 9.86 12.56
C ALA A 196 -0.16 10.64 11.24
N VAL A 197 -0.84 10.20 10.17
CA VAL A 197 -0.90 10.92 8.89
C VAL A 197 -2.02 11.95 8.97
N ASP A 198 -1.77 12.98 9.78
CA ASP A 198 -2.75 14.00 10.19
C ASP A 198 -3.26 14.90 9.05
N LYS A 199 -4.21 15.78 9.39
CA LYS A 199 -4.87 16.70 8.45
C LYS A 199 -3.95 17.71 7.76
N ARG A 200 -2.73 17.94 8.27
CA ARG A 200 -1.72 18.80 7.62
C ARG A 200 -1.37 18.27 6.23
N PHE A 201 -1.57 16.98 6.00
CA PHE A 201 -1.34 16.31 4.72
C PHE A 201 -2.62 16.13 3.89
N ASP A 202 -3.79 16.63 4.33
CA ASP A 202 -5.04 16.54 3.56
C ASP A 202 -4.99 17.33 2.24
N HIS A 203 -4.02 18.25 2.10
CA HIS A 203 -3.66 18.89 0.84
C HIS A 203 -2.25 18.45 0.44
N TRP A 204 -1.99 18.36 -0.87
CA TRP A 204 -0.67 17.96 -1.35
C TRP A 204 0.42 18.89 -0.80
N VAL A 205 1.39 18.26 -0.15
CA VAL A 205 2.64 18.88 0.29
C VAL A 205 3.77 17.90 0.01
N PRO A 206 4.94 18.37 -0.46
CA PRO A 206 6.12 17.53 -0.57
C PRO A 206 6.49 16.98 0.80
N LEU A 207 6.64 15.66 0.91
CA LEU A 207 7.00 15.04 2.18
C LEU A 207 8.48 15.25 2.46
N THR A 208 8.81 15.94 3.55
CA THR A 208 10.20 16.12 3.97
C THR A 208 10.70 14.96 4.83
N ALA A 209 12.01 14.82 4.97
CA ALA A 209 12.58 13.84 5.90
C ALA A 209 12.15 14.08 7.36
N ALA A 210 11.91 15.34 7.75
CA ALA A 210 11.42 15.69 9.07
C ALA A 210 9.97 15.24 9.27
N ASP A 211 9.12 15.37 8.24
CA ASP A 211 7.73 14.89 8.30
C ASP A 211 7.66 13.36 8.43
N ILE A 212 8.51 12.63 7.70
CA ILE A 212 8.61 11.16 7.84
C ILE A 212 9.03 10.78 9.26
N GLY A 213 10.03 11.46 9.82
CA GLY A 213 10.49 11.20 11.18
C GLY A 213 9.41 11.45 12.22
N ASP A 214 8.68 12.57 12.11
CA ASP A 214 7.59 12.93 13.02
C ASP A 214 6.41 11.94 12.94
N ILE A 215 6.03 11.51 11.73
CA ILE A 215 4.99 10.47 11.56
C ILE A 215 5.45 9.15 12.19
N ALA A 216 6.70 8.74 11.95
CA ALA A 216 7.25 7.51 12.49
C ALA A 216 7.30 7.50 14.03
N GLU A 217 7.74 8.59 14.65
CA GLU A 217 7.78 8.76 16.10
C GLU A 217 6.37 8.69 16.71
N ARG A 218 5.41 9.44 16.13
CA ARG A 218 4.02 9.46 16.61
C ARG A 218 3.37 8.09 16.50
N LEU A 219 3.48 7.45 15.34
CA LEU A 219 2.87 6.15 15.12
C LEU A 219 3.49 5.07 16.04
N THR A 220 4.82 5.10 16.22
CA THR A 220 5.51 4.18 17.14
C THR A 220 5.00 4.34 18.57
N ARG A 221 4.92 5.59 19.06
CA ARG A 221 4.41 5.88 20.41
C ARG A 221 3.02 5.31 20.63
N ASP A 222 2.13 5.52 19.66
CA ASP A 222 0.73 5.11 19.79
C ASP A 222 0.59 3.57 19.71
N VAL A 223 1.36 2.89 18.85
CA VAL A 223 1.41 1.42 18.78
C VAL A 223 1.94 0.80 20.06
N LEU A 224 3.05 1.33 20.61
CA LEU A 224 3.64 0.80 21.85
C LEU A 224 2.77 1.05 23.07
N SER A 225 2.06 2.18 23.09
CA SER A 225 1.03 2.47 24.10
C SER A 225 -0.11 1.46 24.05
N LEU A 226 -0.59 1.13 22.85
CA LEU A 226 -1.66 0.14 22.65
C LEU A 226 -1.27 -1.27 23.12
N THR A 227 -0.01 -1.67 22.87
CA THR A 227 0.50 -3.00 23.24
C THR A 227 0.90 -3.12 24.73
N GLY A 228 0.79 -2.04 25.51
CA GLY A 228 1.17 -2.02 26.92
C GLY A 228 2.68 -2.09 27.15
N THR A 229 3.48 -1.82 26.11
CA THR A 229 4.94 -1.77 26.22
C THR A 229 5.32 -0.45 26.90
N VAL A 230 5.76 -0.52 28.16
CA VAL A 230 6.22 0.67 28.89
C VAL A 230 7.53 1.16 28.29
N VAL A 231 7.44 2.19 27.46
CA VAL A 231 8.61 2.93 26.95
C VAL A 231 9.20 3.67 28.14
N ALA A 232 10.41 3.28 28.56
CA ALA A 232 11.18 4.08 29.50
C ALA A 232 11.38 5.48 28.89
N ALA A 233 11.21 6.52 29.70
CA ALA A 233 11.47 7.90 29.26
C ALA A 233 12.85 7.95 28.58
N PRO A 234 13.01 8.69 27.46
CA PRO A 234 14.24 8.67 26.68
C PRO A 234 15.43 9.05 27.56
N ASP A 235 16.17 8.04 28.00
CA ASP A 235 17.51 8.17 28.50
C ASP A 235 18.34 8.48 27.27
N GLY A 236 18.83 9.72 27.17
CA GLY A 236 19.53 10.27 26.01
C GLY A 236 20.85 9.59 25.63
N ASN A 237 21.00 8.30 25.95
CA ASN A 237 22.13 7.44 25.66
C ASN A 237 21.80 6.52 24.48
N TRP A 238 21.77 7.12 23.29
CA TRP A 238 21.62 6.38 22.02
C TRP A 238 22.97 5.77 21.61
N PRO A 239 22.98 4.63 20.90
CA PRO A 239 24.21 4.10 20.32
C PRO A 239 24.76 5.09 19.28
N ASP A 240 26.01 5.53 19.48
CA ASP A 240 26.74 6.45 18.57
C ASP A 240 26.95 5.87 17.15
N THR A 241 26.72 4.56 16.98
CA THR A 241 26.93 3.83 15.73
C THR A 241 25.73 2.99 15.38
N TRP A 242 25.04 3.38 14.32
CA TRP A 242 24.00 2.59 13.67
C TRP A 242 24.61 1.49 12.78
N PRO A 243 23.84 0.43 12.45
CA PRO A 243 24.25 -0.52 11.43
C PRO A 243 24.67 0.20 10.13
N GLN A 244 25.76 -0.26 9.53
CA GLN A 244 26.34 0.32 8.31
C GLN A 244 25.29 0.43 7.20
N GLY A 245 24.98 1.67 6.77
CA GLY A 245 24.05 1.96 5.68
C GLY A 245 22.81 2.79 6.04
N TRP A 246 22.63 3.18 7.30
CA TRP A 246 21.53 4.09 7.71
C TRP A 246 21.91 5.58 7.66
N PRO A 247 21.01 6.47 7.20
CA PRO A 247 21.25 7.92 7.29
C PRO A 247 21.19 8.39 8.76
N SER A 248 22.29 8.95 9.27
CA SER A 248 22.38 9.58 10.59
C SER A 248 21.75 10.99 10.57
N TRP A 249 20.43 11.10 10.44
CA TRP A 249 19.76 12.39 10.24
C TRP A 249 19.71 13.30 11.48
N ARG A 250 20.03 12.80 12.68
CA ARG A 250 20.18 13.62 13.90
C ARG A 250 21.58 14.19 14.13
N ALA A 251 22.60 13.75 13.37
CA ALA A 251 23.96 14.29 13.48
C ALA A 251 24.18 15.61 12.71
N THR A 252 23.23 16.01 11.85
CA THR A 252 23.39 17.16 10.94
C THR A 252 22.51 18.37 11.26
N ASN A 253 21.82 18.40 12.41
CA ASN A 253 21.13 19.60 12.88
C ASN A 253 21.77 20.10 14.20
N THR A 254 22.93 20.74 14.05
CA THR A 254 23.42 21.80 14.96
C THR A 254 23.76 23.01 14.13
#